data_AF-A0A926U4Z9-F1
#
_entry.id   AF-A0A926U4Z9-F1
#
_cell.length_a   1.000
_cell.length_b   1.000
_cell.length_c   1.000
_cell.angle_alpha   90.00
_cell.angle_beta   90.00
_cell.angle_gamma   90.00
#
_symmetry.space_group_name_H-M   'P 1'
#
loop_
_entity.id
_entity.type
_entity.pdbx_description
1 polymer ?
#
loop_
_entity_poly.entity_id
_entity_poly.type
_entity_poly.pdbx_seq_one_letter_code
_entity_poly.pdbx_strand_id
1 'polypeptide(L)' 'MITRTIKLLDVVALIVDLPQYNLWRGQVGTVVETLANGAAFEVEFSDRHGRTYESLGLRPEQIMVLRFDPVPLNR' A
#
# COMPACT_ATOMS: atom_id res chain seq x y z
N MET A 1 -5.72 19.56 -0.35
CA MET A 1 -5.37 18.30 0.32
C MET A 1 -3.95 17.93 -0.08
N ILE A 2 -3.05 17.64 0.87
CA ILE A 2 -1.69 17.21 0.54
C ILE A 2 -1.74 15.72 0.18
N THR A 3 -1.76 15.42 -1.11
CA THR A 3 -1.61 14.06 -1.61
C THR A 3 -0.14 13.68 -1.49
N ARG A 4 0.19 12.79 -0.55
CA ARG A 4 1.56 12.25 -0.44
C ARG A 4 1.79 11.31 -1.62
N THR A 5 2.86 11.51 -2.36
CA THR A 5 3.33 10.57 -3.38
C THR A 5 3.72 9.25 -2.70
N ILE A 6 3.23 8.13 -3.23
CA ILE A 6 3.58 6.78 -2.79
C ILE A 6 5.07 6.55 -3.07
N LYS A 7 5.78 5.97 -2.10
CA LYS A 7 7.21 5.69 -2.21
C LYS A 7 7.53 4.25 -1.81
N LEU A 8 8.72 3.79 -2.20
CA LEU A 8 9.30 2.55 -1.71
C LEU A 8 9.28 2.53 -0.17
N LEU A 9 8.91 1.38 0.40
CA LEU A 9 8.72 1.11 1.83
C LEU A 9 7.54 1.84 2.49
N ASP A 10 6.68 2.54 1.74
CA ASP A 10 5.42 3.02 2.31
C ASP A 10 4.54 1.84 2.71
N VAL A 11 4.00 1.90 3.93
CA VAL A 11 2.93 1.00 4.35
C VAL A 11 1.62 1.54 3.81
N VAL A 12 0.87 0.67 3.13
CA VAL A 12 -0.39 1.00 2.47
C VAL A 12 -1.50 0.07 2.95
N ALA A 13 -2.74 0.49 2.80
CA ALA A 13 -3.91 -0.37 2.89
C ALA A 13 -4.58 -0.50 1.51
N LEU A 14 -5.05 -1.70 1.20
CA LEU A 14 -5.90 -1.94 0.04
C LEU A 14 -7.25 -1.23 0.24
N ILE A 15 -7.73 -0.48 -0.74
CA ILE A 15 -9.02 0.25 -0.67
C ILE A 15 -10.13 -0.37 -1.52
N VAL A 16 -9.85 -1.51 -2.15
CA VAL A 16 -10.79 -2.32 -2.94
C VAL A 16 -10.73 -3.78 -2.49
N ASP A 17 -11.71 -4.60 -2.85
CA ASP A 17 -11.64 -6.05 -2.62
C ASP A 17 -11.00 -6.74 -3.84
N LEU A 18 -10.12 -7.72 -3.58
CA LEU A 18 -9.45 -8.55 -4.60
C LEU A 18 -9.54 -10.03 -4.18
N PRO A 19 -10.76 -10.61 -4.14
CA PRO A 19 -11.00 -11.95 -3.59
C PRO A 19 -10.22 -13.06 -4.31
N GLN A 20 -9.85 -12.87 -5.58
CA GLN A 20 -9.03 -13.82 -6.34
C GLN A 20 -7.61 -14.01 -5.77
N TYR A 21 -7.14 -13.08 -4.95
CA TYR A 21 -5.86 -13.15 -4.24
C TYR A 21 -6.04 -13.31 -2.72
N ASN A 22 -7.27 -13.60 -2.27
CA ASN A 22 -7.61 -13.62 -0.84
C ASN A 22 -7.26 -12.30 -0.11
N LEU A 23 -7.36 -11.17 -0.81
CA LEU A 23 -7.11 -9.84 -0.28
C LEU A 23 -8.42 -9.05 -0.23
N TRP A 24 -8.66 -8.42 0.91
CA TRP A 24 -9.86 -7.64 1.16
C TRP A 24 -9.52 -6.19 1.44
N ARG A 25 -10.47 -5.29 1.22
CA ARG A 25 -10.31 -3.89 1.58
C ARG A 25 -9.91 -3.75 3.05
N GLY A 26 -8.85 -3.01 3.29
CA GLY A 26 -8.22 -2.82 4.60
C GLY A 26 -6.99 -3.69 4.84
N GLN A 27 -6.66 -4.65 3.95
CA GLN A 27 -5.42 -5.42 4.07
C GLN A 27 -4.20 -4.51 4.03
N VAL A 28 -3.28 -4.71 4.96
CA VAL A 28 -2.04 -3.91 5.08
C VAL A 28 -0.95 -4.57 4.24
N GLY A 29 -0.25 -3.76 3.44
CA GLY A 29 0.90 -4.18 2.64
C GLY A 29 2.00 -3.13 2.63
N THR A 30 3.16 -3.48 2.08
CA THR A 30 4.32 -2.61 1.96
C THR A 30 4.71 -2.46 0.49
N VAL A 31 4.97 -1.23 0.04
CA VAL A 31 5.47 -1.00 -1.32
C VAL A 31 6.92 -1.47 -1.41
N VAL A 32 7.18 -2.44 -2.28
CA VAL A 32 8.52 -3.05 -2.48
C VAL A 32 9.13 -2.70 -3.84
N GLU A 33 8.34 -2.19 -4.79
CA GLU A 33 8.84 -1.69 -6.07
C GLU A 33 7.95 -0.59 -6.66
N THR A 34 8.54 0.35 -7.40
CA THR A 34 7.79 1.29 -8.25
C THR A 34 7.81 0.81 -9.68
N LEU A 35 6.63 0.53 -10.23
CA LEU A 35 6.46 -0.05 -11.56
C LEU A 35 5.98 1.01 -12.55
N ALA A 36 6.27 0.80 -13.84
CA ALA A 36 5.78 1.62 -14.94
C ALA A 36 5.90 3.14 -14.68
N ASN A 37 7.06 3.59 -14.19
CA ASN A 37 7.35 4.99 -13.87
C ASN A 37 6.34 5.64 -12.88
N GLY A 38 5.82 4.86 -11.92
CA GLY A 38 4.88 5.33 -10.89
C GLY A 38 3.41 5.19 -11.26
N ALA A 39 3.09 4.55 -12.39
CA ALA A 39 1.71 4.19 -12.74
C ALA A 39 1.19 2.98 -11.94
N ALA A 40 2.09 2.19 -11.35
CA ALA A 40 1.77 1.08 -10.46
C ALA A 40 2.87 0.88 -9.41
N PHE A 41 2.55 0.12 -8.37
CA PHE A 41 3.46 -0.20 -7.27
C PHE A 41 3.33 -1.68 -6.96
N GLU A 42 4.46 -2.37 -6.81
CA GLU A 42 4.42 -3.71 -6.25
C GLU A 42 4.24 -3.61 -4.74
N VAL A 43 3.20 -4.25 -4.23
CA VAL A 43 2.85 -4.26 -2.82
C VAL A 43 2.92 -5.68 -2.30
N GLU A 44 3.79 -5.87 -1.31
CA GLU A 44 3.93 -7.12 -0.58
C GLU A 44 2.95 -7.17 0.59
N PHE A 45 2.23 -8.28 0.71
CA PHE A 45 1.34 -8.58 1.81
C PHE A 45 1.91 -9.73 2.64
N SER A 46 2.14 -9.45 3.93
CA SER A 46 2.82 -10.36 4.85
C SER A 46 1.94 -10.67 6.06
N ASP A 47 2.03 -11.90 6.55
CA ASP A 47 1.32 -12.32 7.75
C ASP A 47 1.93 -11.69 9.02
N ARG A 48 1.34 -11.97 10.18
CA ARG A 48 1.84 -11.48 11.48
C ARG A 48 3.24 -11.99 11.87
N HIS A 49 3.78 -12.97 11.14
CA HIS A 49 5.13 -13.49 11.32
C HIS A 49 6.12 -12.90 10.30
N GLY A 50 5.67 -11.95 9.48
CA GLY A 50 6.49 -11.31 8.45
C GLY A 50 6.70 -12.19 7.21
N ARG A 51 5.90 -13.24 7.02
CA ARG A 51 5.98 -14.08 5.83
C ARG A 51 5.07 -13.52 4.75
N THR A 52 5.67 -13.19 3.61
CA THR A 52 4.96 -12.84 2.39
C THR A 52 4.03 -13.98 1.98
N TYR A 53 2.75 -13.68 1.81
CA TYR A 53 1.80 -14.62 1.23
C TYR A 53 1.27 -14.15 -0.13
N GLU A 54 1.35 -12.86 -0.44
CA GLU A 54 1.00 -12.31 -1.75
C GLU A 54 1.89 -11.10 -2.09
N SER A 55 2.14 -10.90 -3.39
CA SER A 55 2.77 -9.69 -3.93
C SER A 55 2.10 -9.32 -5.24
N LEU A 56 1.59 -8.09 -5.35
CA LEU A 56 0.79 -7.66 -6.49
C LEU A 56 1.17 -6.26 -6.95
N GLY A 57 1.23 -6.07 -8.27
CA GLY A 57 1.24 -4.76 -8.90
C GLY A 57 -0.13 -4.09 -8.76
N LEU A 58 -0.20 -3.02 -7.96
CA LEU A 58 -1.42 -2.26 -7.69
C LEU A 58 -1.32 -0.83 -8.22
N ARG A 59 -2.43 -0.33 -8.75
CA ARG A 59 -2.53 1.08 -9.17
C ARG A 59 -2.73 2.00 -7.95
N PRO A 60 -2.37 3.30 -8.05
CA PRO A 60 -2.56 4.26 -6.97
C PRO A 60 -3.99 4.29 -6.41
N GLU A 61 -5.00 4.09 -7.26
CA GLU A 61 -6.41 4.15 -6.87
C GLU A 61 -6.89 2.88 -6.14
N GLN A 62 -6.04 1.86 -6.01
CA GLN A 62 -6.34 0.63 -5.29
C GLN A 62 -5.76 0.62 -3.88
N ILE A 63 -4.91 1.59 -3.53
CA ILE A 63 -4.18 1.63 -2.26
C ILE A 63 -4.19 3.03 -1.61
N MET A 64 -4.02 3.06 -0.30
CA MET A 64 -3.91 4.28 0.48
C MET A 64 -2.70 4.19 1.42
N VAL A 65 -1.79 5.17 1.36
CA VAL A 65 -0.66 5.27 2.30
C VAL A 65 -1.17 5.50 3.71
N LEU A 66 -0.75 4.64 4.65
CA LEU A 66 -1.10 4.72 6.05
C LEU A 66 -0.24 5.76 6.76
N ARG A 67 -0.86 6.44 7.73
CA ARG A 67 -0.20 7.41 8.60
C ARG A 67 -0.28 6.88 10.02
N PHE A 68 0.87 6.59 10.61
CA PHE A 68 0.98 6.11 11.99
C PHE A 68 1.02 7.25 13.00
N ASP A 69 1.45 8.43 12.55
CA ASP A 69 1.54 9.64 13.36
C ASP A 69 0.51 10.68 12.91
N PRO A 70 0.03 11.55 13.83
CA PRO A 70 -0.79 12.70 13.48
C PRO A 70 -0.02 13.63 12.53
N VAL A 71 -0.75 14.23 11.59
CA VAL A 71 -0.16 15.27 10.73
C VAL A 71 0.18 16.46 11.63
N PRO A 72 1.45 16.90 11.70
CA PRO A 72 1.83 18.05 12.49
C PRO A 72 0.97 19.25 12.07
N LEU A 73 0.40 19.95 13.04
CA LEU A 73 -0.20 21.25 12.77
C LEU A 73 0.97 22.17 12.37
N ASN A 74 1.04 22.58 11.10
CA ASN A 74 1.95 23.64 10.69
C ASN A 74 1.60 24.88 11.52
N ARG A 75 2.42 25.21 12.52
CA ARG A 75 2.43 26.53 13.16
C ARG A 75 3.38 27.43 12.43
#